data_AF-H2KVX7-F1
#
_entry.id   AF-H2KVX7-F1
#
_cell.length_a   1.000
_cell.length_b   1.000
_cell.length_c   1.000
_cell.angle_alpha   90.00
_cell.angle_beta   90.00
_cell.angle_gamma   90.00
#
_symmetry.space_group_name_H-M   'P 1'
#
loop_
_entity.id
_entity.type
_entity.pdbx_description
1 polymer ?
#
loop_
_entity_poly.entity_id
_entity_poly.type
_entity_poly.pdbx_seq_one_letter_code
_entity_poly.pdbx_strand_id
1 'polypeptide(L)'
;MTSPPPTSNTYSYVCFLHYICVYIRFSYRIMFVHLRHVVISVIPIDFLQVPYYLGEMTERVAQEDRIPVLKASQDHLKEFISICEALELISEDELEISRQKQPDTMANRRAQKVARFKRQKAAETKLLEIKERKERRRRSLRAAALSAPIEAGEEDAFEDDGEEEREAWLATISLALCKAFDLLDMLKKEEEMLPAVKERKAKDGNAFAREMLDERTKRAEAWHHNAANRAPYSKPADPITCD
;
A
#
# COMPACT_ATOMS: atom_id res chain seq x y z
N MET A 1 -2.00 21.37 64.40
CA MET A 1 -1.27 20.74 63.29
C MET A 1 -1.80 21.34 62.00
N THR A 2 -1.19 22.43 61.54
CA THR A 2 -1.57 23.17 60.34
C THR A 2 -0.60 22.81 59.22
N SER A 3 -1.11 22.24 58.13
CA SER A 3 -0.34 21.97 56.91
C SER A 3 0.06 23.29 56.24
N PRO A 4 1.28 23.40 55.67
CA PRO A 4 1.67 24.58 54.92
C PRO A 4 1.00 24.59 53.54
N PRO A 5 0.73 25.76 52.95
CA PRO A 5 0.14 25.87 51.62
C PRO A 5 1.15 25.44 50.54
N PRO A 6 0.70 24.87 49.41
CA PRO A 6 1.59 24.52 48.30
C PRO A 6 2.18 25.80 47.71
N THR A 7 3.50 25.88 47.74
CA THR A 7 4.29 26.98 47.15
C THR A 7 4.00 27.11 45.66
N SER A 8 3.70 28.33 45.22
CA SER A 8 3.46 28.77 43.84
C SER A 8 4.54 28.41 42.81
N ASN A 9 5.68 27.89 43.25
CA ASN A 9 6.79 27.49 42.38
C ASN A 9 6.53 26.19 41.60
N THR A 10 5.74 25.25 42.10
CA THR A 10 5.56 23.94 41.41
C THR A 10 4.80 24.08 40.08
N TYR A 11 3.85 25.02 39.97
CA TYR A 11 3.13 25.28 38.73
C TYR A 11 4.03 25.89 37.64
N SER A 12 5.00 26.71 38.01
CA SER A 12 5.93 27.34 37.05
C SER A 12 6.89 26.32 36.44
N TYR A 13 7.45 25.41 37.24
CA TYR A 13 8.35 24.36 36.74
C TYR A 13 7.65 23.34 35.84
N VAL A 14 6.40 22.94 36.14
CA VAL A 14 5.65 22.00 35.30
C VAL A 14 5.29 22.66 33.95
N CYS A 15 4.87 23.93 33.96
CA CYS A 15 4.64 24.67 32.71
C CYS A 15 5.93 24.86 31.90
N PHE A 16 7.06 25.12 32.57
CA PHE A 16 8.36 25.32 31.91
C PHE A 16 8.88 24.00 31.28
N LEU A 17 8.76 22.87 31.99
CA LEU A 17 9.09 21.54 31.46
C LEU A 17 8.18 21.15 30.29
N HIS A 18 6.89 21.47 30.35
CA HIS A 18 5.96 21.20 29.25
C HIS A 18 6.26 22.07 28.03
N TYR A 19 6.61 23.34 28.24
CA TYR A 19 7.03 24.26 27.19
C TYR A 19 8.33 23.80 26.52
N ILE A 20 9.34 23.39 27.31
CA ILE A 20 10.58 22.80 26.79
C ILE A 20 10.29 21.51 26.01
N CYS A 21 9.43 20.63 26.52
CA CYS A 21 9.10 19.37 25.85
C CYS A 21 8.37 19.61 24.52
N VAL A 22 7.44 20.56 24.46
CA VAL A 22 6.75 20.97 23.22
C VAL A 22 7.72 21.65 22.26
N TYR A 23 8.60 22.52 22.74
CA TYR A 23 9.56 23.26 21.91
C TYR A 23 10.65 22.35 21.33
N ILE A 24 11.12 21.39 22.12
CA ILE A 24 11.98 20.29 21.68
C ILE A 24 11.25 19.49 20.61
N ARG A 25 10.05 18.97 20.89
CA ARG A 25 9.29 18.15 19.93
C ARG A 25 8.98 18.90 18.63
N PHE A 26 8.74 20.20 18.71
CA PHE A 26 8.53 21.08 17.56
C PHE A 26 9.83 21.35 16.79
N SER A 27 10.93 21.64 17.46
CA SER A 27 12.24 21.88 16.84
C SER A 27 12.82 20.63 16.19
N TYR A 28 12.72 19.47 16.86
CA TYR A 28 13.08 18.18 16.27
C TYR A 28 12.19 17.85 15.08
N ARG A 29 10.87 18.12 15.14
CA ARG A 29 9.96 17.92 14.01
C ARG A 29 10.26 18.85 12.82
N ILE A 30 10.63 20.11 13.05
CA ILE A 30 11.06 21.03 11.98
C ILE A 30 12.38 20.56 11.37
N MET A 31 13.38 20.22 12.20
CA MET A 31 14.68 19.75 11.72
C MET A 31 14.55 18.42 10.97
N PHE A 32 13.63 17.55 11.37
CA PHE A 32 13.35 16.28 10.67
C PHE A 32 12.51 16.48 9.40
N VAL A 33 11.59 17.44 9.36
CA VAL A 33 10.89 17.86 8.12
C VAL A 33 11.90 18.46 7.13
N HIS A 34 12.84 19.27 7.60
CA HIS A 34 13.94 19.77 6.78
C HIS A 34 14.84 18.63 6.31
N LEU A 35 15.16 17.67 7.18
CA LEU A 35 15.92 16.47 6.81
C LEU A 35 15.16 15.59 5.81
N ARG A 36 13.83 15.47 5.90
CA ARG A 36 12.99 14.79 4.90
C ARG A 36 13.10 15.50 3.55
N HIS A 37 12.93 16.82 3.50
CA HIS A 37 13.07 17.59 2.27
C HIS A 37 14.47 17.50 1.67
N VAL A 38 15.52 17.52 2.51
CA VAL A 38 16.92 17.40 2.08
C VAL A 38 17.24 15.97 1.59
N VAL A 39 16.81 14.92 2.29
CA VAL A 39 17.04 13.51 1.88
C VAL A 39 16.28 13.19 0.60
N ILE A 40 15.05 13.70 0.43
CA ILE A 40 14.29 13.59 -0.83
C ILE A 40 15.01 14.30 -2.00
N SER A 41 15.85 15.30 -1.74
CA SER A 41 16.66 15.97 -2.77
C SER A 41 17.99 15.26 -3.11
N VAL A 42 18.46 14.34 -2.26
CA VAL A 42 19.81 13.74 -2.35
C VAL A 42 19.78 12.25 -2.74
N ILE A 43 18.73 11.50 -2.41
CA ILE A 43 18.61 10.08 -2.77
C ILE A 43 17.68 9.94 -3.99
N PRO A 44 18.14 9.38 -5.12
CA PRO A 44 17.27 9.14 -6.26
C PRO A 44 16.20 8.10 -5.89
N ILE A 45 14.93 8.36 -6.24
CA ILE A 45 13.79 7.53 -5.83
C ILE A 45 13.94 6.07 -6.22
N ASP A 46 14.62 5.85 -7.35
CA ASP A 46 14.85 4.55 -7.93
C ASP A 46 15.56 3.64 -6.93
N PHE A 47 16.50 4.19 -6.15
CA PHE A 47 17.22 3.45 -5.11
C PHE A 47 16.35 3.15 -3.89
N LEU A 48 15.43 4.05 -3.52
CA LEU A 48 14.51 3.82 -2.41
C LEU A 48 13.54 2.67 -2.70
N GLN A 49 13.17 2.46 -3.97
CA GLN A 49 12.24 1.41 -4.38
C GLN A 49 12.93 0.07 -4.68
N VAL A 50 14.26 0.00 -4.70
CA VAL A 50 15.00 -1.25 -4.99
C VAL A 50 14.52 -2.43 -4.12
N PRO A 51 14.38 -2.31 -2.78
CA PRO A 51 13.97 -3.45 -1.97
C PRO A 51 12.51 -3.85 -2.24
N TYR A 52 11.64 -2.90 -2.62
CA TYR A 52 10.27 -3.22 -3.06
C TYR A 52 10.29 -4.08 -4.34
N TYR A 53 11.06 -3.67 -5.35
CA TYR A 53 11.16 -4.42 -6.60
C TYR A 53 11.84 -5.77 -6.42
N LEU A 54 12.87 -5.87 -5.57
CA LEU A 54 13.48 -7.15 -5.21
C LEU A 54 12.47 -8.09 -4.56
N GLY A 55 11.62 -7.59 -3.66
CA GLY A 55 10.53 -8.36 -3.07
C GLY A 55 9.56 -8.91 -4.13
N GLU A 56 9.09 -8.06 -5.04
CA GLU A 56 8.16 -8.43 -6.12
C GLU A 56 8.78 -9.44 -7.11
N MET A 57 10.04 -9.25 -7.48
CA MET A 57 10.71 -10.15 -8.41
C MET A 57 11.08 -11.49 -7.77
N THR A 58 11.49 -11.48 -6.49
CA THR A 58 11.79 -12.70 -5.73
C THR A 58 10.53 -13.54 -5.54
N GLU A 59 9.38 -12.91 -5.30
CA GLU A 59 8.09 -13.62 -5.22
C GLU A 59 7.80 -14.43 -6.49
N ARG A 60 8.19 -13.98 -7.67
CA ARG A 60 7.93 -14.68 -8.94
C ARG A 60 8.86 -15.86 -9.21
N VAL A 61 9.89 -16.08 -8.40
CA VAL A 61 10.84 -17.18 -8.59
C VAL A 61 10.15 -18.52 -8.33
N ALA A 62 10.13 -19.37 -9.35
CA ALA A 62 9.64 -20.74 -9.25
C ALA A 62 10.75 -21.65 -8.71
N GLN A 63 10.53 -22.19 -7.51
CA GLN A 63 11.45 -23.12 -6.84
C GLN A 63 10.65 -24.25 -6.18
N GLU A 64 11.20 -25.46 -6.14
CA GLU A 64 10.54 -26.64 -5.53
C GLU A 64 10.25 -26.43 -4.05
N ASP A 65 11.24 -25.94 -3.30
CA ASP A 65 11.01 -25.42 -1.96
C ASP A 65 10.70 -23.93 -1.99
N ARG A 66 9.42 -23.62 -1.82
CA ARG A 66 8.88 -22.26 -1.89
C ARG A 66 9.18 -21.42 -0.64
N ILE A 67 9.34 -22.06 0.52
CA ILE A 67 9.54 -21.37 1.82
C ILE A 67 10.73 -20.38 1.80
N PRO A 68 11.94 -20.76 1.35
CA PRO A 68 13.07 -19.81 1.31
C PRO A 68 12.79 -18.60 0.40
N VAL A 69 12.09 -18.81 -0.72
CA VAL A 69 11.72 -17.72 -1.64
C VAL A 69 10.75 -16.75 -0.99
N LEU A 70 9.73 -17.25 -0.28
CA LEU A 70 8.78 -16.41 0.45
C LEU A 70 9.49 -15.60 1.54
N LYS A 71 10.38 -16.22 2.30
CA LYS A 71 11.14 -15.52 3.35
C LYS A 71 12.01 -14.40 2.77
N ALA A 72 12.77 -14.69 1.72
CA ALA A 72 13.60 -13.69 1.04
C ALA A 72 12.75 -12.52 0.50
N SER A 73 11.62 -12.81 -0.15
CA SER A 73 10.69 -11.78 -0.63
C SER A 73 10.13 -10.93 0.51
N GLN A 74 9.70 -11.56 1.62
CA GLN A 74 9.22 -10.85 2.80
C GLN A 74 10.31 -9.96 3.42
N ASP A 75 11.56 -10.41 3.46
CA ASP A 75 12.65 -9.66 4.07
C ASP A 75 12.98 -8.41 3.26
N HIS A 76 13.00 -8.50 1.91
CA HIS A 76 13.12 -7.34 1.04
C HIS A 76 11.95 -6.34 1.21
N LEU A 77 10.72 -6.83 1.35
CA LEU A 77 9.56 -5.97 1.59
C LEU A 77 9.60 -5.30 2.97
N LYS A 78 10.05 -6.01 4.02
CA LYS A 78 10.24 -5.44 5.36
C LYS A 78 11.33 -4.39 5.36
N GLU A 79 12.42 -4.61 4.62
CA GLU A 79 13.48 -3.62 4.45
C GLU A 79 12.93 -2.35 3.80
N PHE A 80 12.19 -2.47 2.69
CA PHE A 80 11.52 -1.34 2.05
C PHE A 80 10.62 -0.57 3.03
N ILE A 81 9.78 -1.27 3.77
CA ILE A 81 8.87 -0.68 4.78
C ILE A 81 9.69 0.00 5.89
N SER A 82 10.74 -0.63 6.40
CA SER A 82 11.60 -0.06 7.44
C SER A 82 12.27 1.23 6.99
N ILE A 83 12.75 1.29 5.74
CA ILE A 83 13.34 2.51 5.18
C ILE A 83 12.27 3.60 5.09
N CYS A 84 11.07 3.25 4.61
CA CYS A 84 9.97 4.21 4.53
C CYS A 84 9.48 4.67 5.91
N GLU A 85 9.51 3.83 6.94
CA GLU A 85 9.21 4.21 8.33
C GLU A 85 10.25 5.19 8.88
N ALA A 86 11.55 4.93 8.65
CA ALA A 86 12.64 5.81 9.07
C ALA A 86 12.57 7.20 8.40
N LEU A 87 12.09 7.24 7.16
CA LEU A 87 11.81 8.46 6.41
C LEU A 87 10.41 9.05 6.70
N GLU A 88 9.67 8.43 7.62
CA GLU A 88 8.30 8.76 8.04
C GLU A 88 7.29 8.84 6.88
N LEU A 89 7.57 8.17 5.76
CA LEU A 89 6.75 8.16 4.53
C LEU A 89 5.48 7.31 4.67
N ILE A 90 5.39 6.53 5.74
CA ILE A 90 4.24 5.69 6.06
C ILE A 90 3.16 6.52 6.76
N SER A 91 1.90 6.34 6.34
CA SER A 91 0.74 6.94 7.02
C SER A 91 0.60 6.40 8.45
N GLU A 92 0.25 7.27 9.40
CA GLU A 92 0.07 6.90 10.82
C GLU A 92 -0.86 5.69 11.00
N ASP A 93 -1.92 5.59 10.19
CA ASP A 93 -2.85 4.47 10.20
C ASP A 93 -2.18 3.11 9.90
N GLU A 94 -1.19 3.03 8.99
CA GLU A 94 -0.44 1.79 8.71
C GLU A 94 0.59 1.49 9.81
N LEU A 95 1.16 2.52 10.44
CA LEU A 95 2.06 2.37 11.59
C LEU A 95 1.32 1.81 12.81
N GLU A 96 0.07 2.22 13.04
CA GLU A 96 -0.75 1.68 14.13
C GLU A 96 -1.12 0.21 13.90
N ILE A 97 -1.29 -0.20 12.64
CA ILE A 97 -1.54 -1.59 12.25
C ILE A 97 -0.27 -2.44 12.43
N SER A 98 0.91 -1.95 12.02
CA SER A 98 2.17 -2.67 12.22
C SER A 98 2.50 -2.86 13.71
N ARG A 99 2.15 -1.87 14.53
CA ARG A 99 2.35 -1.87 16.00
C ARG A 99 1.31 -2.69 16.78
N GLN A 100 0.45 -3.45 16.09
CA GLN A 100 -0.54 -4.36 16.69
C GLN A 100 -1.46 -3.72 17.75
N LYS A 101 -1.79 -2.43 17.60
CA LYS A 101 -2.63 -1.73 18.59
C LYS A 101 -4.12 -2.09 18.54
N GLN A 102 -4.60 -2.66 17.43
CA GLN A 102 -6.01 -3.00 17.25
C GLN A 102 -6.26 -4.51 17.40
N PRO A 103 -7.40 -4.90 18.01
CA PRO A 103 -7.80 -6.31 18.09
C PRO A 103 -8.04 -6.88 16.69
N ASP A 104 -7.54 -8.08 16.44
CA ASP A 104 -7.59 -8.76 15.15
C ASP A 104 -8.98 -9.34 14.85
N THR A 105 -9.93 -8.46 14.53
CA THR A 105 -11.31 -8.83 14.18
C THR A 105 -11.52 -8.84 12.67
N MET A 106 -12.46 -9.64 12.17
CA MET A 106 -12.81 -9.69 10.74
C MET A 106 -13.28 -8.33 10.20
N ALA A 107 -13.98 -7.55 11.04
CA ALA A 107 -14.40 -6.19 10.70
C ALA A 107 -13.20 -5.27 10.51
N ASN A 108 -12.20 -5.34 11.40
CA ASN A 108 -10.97 -4.54 11.31
C ASN A 108 -10.16 -4.92 10.08
N ARG A 109 -9.96 -6.21 9.80
CA ARG A 109 -9.27 -6.68 8.58
C ARG A 109 -9.94 -6.14 7.30
N ARG A 110 -11.27 -6.15 7.24
CA ARG A 110 -12.02 -5.59 6.11
C ARG A 110 -11.85 -4.08 6.00
N ALA A 111 -11.98 -3.36 7.12
CA ALA A 111 -11.82 -1.91 7.16
C ALA A 111 -10.41 -1.50 6.69
N GLN A 112 -9.38 -2.20 7.15
CA GLN A 112 -7.99 -2.00 6.73
C GLN A 112 -7.80 -2.21 5.23
N LYS A 113 -8.32 -3.32 4.68
CA LYS A 113 -8.23 -3.58 3.24
C LYS A 113 -8.96 -2.53 2.40
N VAL A 114 -10.11 -2.05 2.86
CA VAL A 114 -10.83 -0.95 2.20
C VAL A 114 -10.04 0.36 2.28
N ALA A 115 -9.44 0.67 3.42
CA ALA A 115 -8.61 1.87 3.59
C ALA A 115 -7.39 1.86 2.66
N ARG A 116 -6.65 0.73 2.61
CA ARG A 116 -5.54 0.54 1.66
C ARG A 116 -5.98 0.69 0.22
N PHE A 117 -7.08 0.04 -0.17
CA PHE A 117 -7.61 0.15 -1.53
C PHE A 117 -7.94 1.60 -1.91
N LYS A 118 -8.54 2.37 -1.00
CA LYS A 118 -8.83 3.80 -1.22
C LYS A 118 -7.55 4.61 -1.40
N ARG A 119 -6.52 4.38 -0.58
CA ARG A 119 -5.22 5.07 -0.69
C ARG A 119 -4.51 4.70 -1.99
N GLN A 120 -4.50 3.42 -2.35
CA GLN A 120 -3.97 2.96 -3.62
C GLN A 120 -4.64 3.68 -4.78
N LYS A 121 -5.99 3.75 -4.78
CA LYS A 121 -6.74 4.47 -5.82
C LYS A 121 -6.41 5.96 -5.86
N ALA A 122 -6.32 6.62 -4.71
CA ALA A 122 -5.94 8.03 -4.64
C ALA A 122 -4.53 8.28 -5.20
N ALA A 123 -3.57 7.41 -4.89
CA ALA A 123 -2.21 7.50 -5.41
C ALA A 123 -2.14 7.25 -6.92
N GLU A 124 -2.86 6.25 -7.43
CA GLU A 124 -2.97 5.97 -8.88
C GLU A 124 -3.58 7.15 -9.64
N THR A 125 -4.69 7.72 -9.14
CA THR A 125 -5.33 8.89 -9.73
C THR A 125 -4.39 10.09 -9.74
N LYS A 126 -3.70 10.36 -8.62
CA LYS A 126 -2.75 11.49 -8.53
C LYS A 126 -1.61 11.36 -9.54
N LEU A 127 -1.05 10.15 -9.72
CA LEU A 127 -0.03 9.89 -10.74
C LEU A 127 -0.54 10.10 -12.17
N LEU A 128 -1.80 9.73 -12.44
CA LEU A 128 -2.42 9.95 -13.74
C LEU A 128 -2.60 11.46 -14.01
N GLU A 129 -3.11 12.20 -13.05
CA GLU A 129 -3.29 13.66 -13.15
C GLU A 129 -1.96 14.39 -13.42
N ILE A 130 -0.90 13.99 -12.72
CA ILE A 130 0.46 14.52 -12.94
C ILE A 130 0.95 14.22 -14.35
N LYS A 131 0.80 12.99 -14.83
CA LYS A 131 1.19 12.62 -16.19
C LYS A 131 0.43 13.44 -17.23
N GLU A 132 -0.87 13.61 -17.07
CA GLU A 132 -1.65 14.43 -18.00
C GLU A 132 -1.26 15.91 -17.96
N ARG A 133 -0.96 16.47 -16.78
CA ARG A 133 -0.51 17.86 -16.64
C ARG A 133 0.86 18.07 -17.29
N LYS A 134 1.84 17.20 -17.04
CA LYS A 134 3.14 17.19 -17.73
C LYS A 134 2.97 17.14 -19.25
N GLU A 135 2.08 16.27 -19.74
CA GLU A 135 1.83 16.13 -21.18
C GLU A 135 1.11 17.34 -21.79
N ARG A 136 0.17 17.98 -21.06
CA ARG A 136 -0.46 19.24 -21.51
C ARG A 136 0.60 20.34 -21.68
N ARG A 137 1.50 20.52 -20.70
CA ARG A 137 2.60 21.49 -20.81
C ARG A 137 3.55 21.16 -21.94
N ARG A 138 3.96 19.90 -22.08
CA ARG A 138 4.81 19.44 -23.17
C ARG A 138 4.22 19.76 -24.55
N ARG A 139 2.90 19.60 -24.71
CA ARG A 139 2.19 19.99 -25.94
C ARG A 139 2.18 21.49 -26.17
N SER A 140 1.94 22.29 -25.13
CA SER A 140 2.01 23.75 -25.20
C SER A 140 3.41 24.25 -25.58
N LEU A 141 4.46 23.69 -24.97
CA LEU A 141 5.85 24.03 -25.28
C LEU A 141 6.22 23.68 -26.71
N ARG A 142 5.84 22.47 -27.18
CA ARG A 142 6.03 22.06 -28.58
C ARG A 142 5.31 22.99 -29.55
N ALA A 143 4.07 23.39 -29.24
CA ALA A 143 3.33 24.34 -30.07
C ALA A 143 4.01 25.72 -30.11
N ALA A 144 4.49 26.21 -28.96
CA ALA A 144 5.20 27.48 -28.85
C ALA A 144 6.52 27.46 -29.65
N ALA A 145 7.31 26.39 -29.53
CA ALA A 145 8.56 26.19 -30.27
C ALA A 145 8.34 26.16 -31.79
N LEU A 146 7.25 25.55 -32.26
CA LEU A 146 6.89 25.52 -33.69
C LEU A 146 6.47 26.91 -34.22
N SER A 147 5.99 27.80 -33.34
CA SER A 147 5.55 29.15 -33.70
C SER A 147 6.61 30.24 -33.46
N ALA A 148 7.69 29.93 -32.75
CA ALA A 148 8.74 30.89 -32.41
C ALA A 148 9.62 31.18 -33.64
N PRO A 149 9.90 32.45 -33.96
CA PRO A 149 10.93 32.82 -34.94
C PRO A 149 12.29 32.27 -34.49
N ILE A 150 13.12 31.85 -35.44
CA ILE A 150 14.49 31.35 -35.19
C ILE A 150 15.36 32.52 -34.71
N GLU A 151 15.31 32.85 -33.43
CA GLU A 151 16.17 33.86 -32.81
C GLU A 151 17.23 33.14 -31.97
N ALA A 152 18.50 33.35 -32.33
CA ALA A 152 19.65 32.71 -31.72
C ALA A 152 19.85 33.23 -30.29
N GLY A 153 19.43 32.43 -29.31
CA GLY A 153 19.59 32.72 -27.89
C GLY A 153 18.80 31.74 -27.03
N GLU A 154 19.17 30.46 -27.08
CA GLU A 154 18.64 29.41 -26.21
C GLU A 154 19.10 29.64 -24.76
N GLU A 155 18.48 30.58 -24.04
CA GLU A 155 18.40 30.44 -22.60
C GLU A 155 17.27 29.45 -22.31
N ASP A 156 17.69 28.19 -22.22
CA ASP A 156 16.93 27.07 -21.66
C ASP A 156 16.29 27.56 -20.36
N ALA A 157 15.02 27.94 -20.43
CA ALA A 157 14.24 28.30 -19.27
C ALA A 157 14.08 27.02 -18.47
N PHE A 158 15.05 26.77 -17.58
CA PHE A 158 15.05 25.65 -16.65
C PHE A 158 13.68 25.57 -16.00
N GLU A 159 12.85 24.66 -16.49
CA GLU A 159 11.55 24.35 -15.91
C GLU A 159 11.86 23.84 -14.50
N ASP A 160 11.61 24.66 -13.47
CA ASP A 160 11.62 24.21 -12.08
C ASP A 160 10.43 23.28 -11.86
N ASP A 161 10.56 22.05 -12.38
CA ASP A 161 9.59 20.98 -12.30
C ASP A 161 9.70 20.22 -10.97
N GLY A 162 10.62 20.63 -10.09
CA GLY A 162 11.00 19.92 -8.88
C GLY A 162 9.87 19.75 -7.87
N GLU A 163 8.87 20.64 -7.86
CA GLU A 163 7.67 20.44 -7.03
C GLU A 163 6.78 19.33 -7.58
N GLU A 164 6.52 19.31 -8.89
CA GLU A 164 5.68 18.28 -9.51
C GLU A 164 6.36 16.91 -9.54
N GLU A 165 7.69 16.88 -9.69
CA GLU A 165 8.47 15.67 -9.48
C GLU A 165 8.34 15.18 -8.05
N ARG A 166 8.54 16.04 -7.04
CA ARG A 166 8.33 15.65 -5.64
C ARG A 166 6.93 15.10 -5.39
N GLU A 167 5.90 15.69 -5.98
CA GLU A 167 4.53 15.17 -5.88
C GLU A 167 4.38 13.77 -6.51
N ALA A 168 4.93 13.57 -7.70
CA ALA A 168 4.93 12.27 -8.38
C ALA A 168 5.67 11.22 -7.56
N TRP A 169 6.76 11.63 -6.93
CA TRP A 169 7.61 10.80 -6.09
C TRP A 169 6.86 10.30 -4.86
N LEU A 170 6.26 11.21 -4.10
CA LEU A 170 5.46 10.86 -2.93
C LEU A 170 4.26 9.97 -3.29
N ALA A 171 3.59 10.25 -4.41
CA ALA A 171 2.49 9.41 -4.88
C ALA A 171 2.96 8.01 -5.29
N THR A 172 4.13 7.88 -5.90
CA THR A 172 4.72 6.58 -6.30
C THR A 172 5.12 5.76 -5.08
N ILE A 173 5.75 6.37 -4.08
CA ILE A 173 6.12 5.69 -2.82
C ILE A 173 4.86 5.24 -2.07
N SER A 174 3.83 6.10 -1.99
CA SER A 174 2.55 5.75 -1.37
C SER A 174 1.89 4.54 -2.05
N LEU A 175 1.92 4.50 -3.39
CA LEU A 175 1.43 3.36 -4.16
C LEU A 175 2.25 2.09 -3.88
N ALA A 176 3.58 2.18 -3.88
CA ALA A 176 4.48 1.07 -3.61
C ALA A 176 4.28 0.52 -2.18
N LEU A 177 4.10 1.39 -1.18
CA LEU A 177 3.79 1.01 0.20
C LEU A 177 2.48 0.22 0.30
N CYS A 178 1.41 0.70 -0.33
CA CYS A 178 0.12 -0.01 -0.32
C CYS A 178 0.27 -1.43 -0.89
N LYS A 179 1.00 -1.55 -2.02
CA LYS A 179 1.27 -2.84 -2.65
C LYS A 179 2.18 -3.74 -1.80
N ALA A 180 3.20 -3.17 -1.17
CA ALA A 180 4.13 -3.90 -0.31
C ALA A 180 3.40 -4.52 0.89
N PHE A 181 2.51 -3.79 1.56
CA PHE A 181 1.71 -4.31 2.66
C PHE A 181 0.77 -5.43 2.21
N ASP A 182 0.07 -5.25 1.09
CA ASP A 182 -0.82 -6.27 0.57
C ASP A 182 -0.07 -7.55 0.14
N LEU A 183 1.10 -7.38 -0.49
CA LEU A 183 1.97 -8.49 -0.87
C LEU A 183 2.51 -9.22 0.37
N LEU A 184 3.01 -8.49 1.36
CA LEU A 184 3.52 -9.05 2.61
C LEU A 184 2.44 -9.87 3.35
N ASP A 185 1.21 -9.37 3.40
CA ASP A 185 0.08 -10.07 4.03
C ASP A 185 -0.31 -11.35 3.28
N MET A 186 -0.15 -11.39 1.95
CA MET A 186 -0.37 -12.61 1.16
C MET A 186 0.75 -13.62 1.36
N LEU A 187 2.01 -13.19 1.33
CA LEU A 187 3.18 -14.05 1.49
C LEU A 187 3.22 -14.71 2.87
N LYS A 188 2.86 -13.98 3.94
CA LYS A 188 2.78 -14.54 5.29
C LYS A 188 1.75 -15.67 5.38
N LYS A 189 0.57 -15.47 4.79
CA LYS A 189 -0.48 -16.51 4.76
C LYS A 189 -0.04 -17.74 3.95
N GLU A 190 0.64 -17.53 2.83
CA GLU A 190 1.20 -18.62 2.05
C GLU A 190 2.24 -19.41 2.87
N GLU A 191 3.17 -18.71 3.53
CA GLU A 191 4.18 -19.33 4.40
C GLU A 191 3.55 -20.14 5.54
N GLU A 192 2.52 -19.61 6.20
CA GLU A 192 1.79 -20.31 7.28
C GLU A 192 1.07 -21.57 6.78
N MET A 193 0.49 -21.53 5.58
CA MET A 193 -0.28 -22.64 5.02
C MET A 193 0.59 -23.74 4.40
N LEU A 194 1.76 -23.39 3.85
CA LEU A 194 2.61 -24.31 3.09
C LEU A 194 3.05 -25.57 3.87
N PRO A 195 3.47 -25.51 5.14
CA PRO A 195 3.82 -26.69 5.91
C PRO A 195 2.67 -27.69 6.04
N ALA A 196 1.47 -27.20 6.33
CA ALA A 196 0.28 -28.04 6.44
C ALA A 196 -0.08 -28.71 5.10
N VAL A 197 0.10 -28.00 3.99
CA VAL A 197 -0.10 -28.56 2.64
C VAL A 197 0.96 -29.61 2.32
N LYS A 198 2.23 -29.38 2.66
CA LYS A 198 3.32 -30.35 2.45
C LYS A 198 3.09 -31.62 3.27
N GLU A 199 2.70 -31.49 4.54
CA GLU A 199 2.41 -32.63 5.42
C GLU A 199 1.26 -33.48 4.89
N ARG A 200 0.15 -32.85 4.48
CA ARG A 200 -1.00 -33.56 3.90
C ARG A 200 -0.68 -34.22 2.56
N LYS A 201 0.10 -33.55 1.70
CA LYS A 201 0.59 -34.16 0.45
C LYS A 201 1.50 -35.37 0.72
N ALA A 202 2.30 -35.35 1.77
CA ALA A 202 3.14 -36.48 2.14
C ALA A 202 2.31 -37.68 2.65
N LYS A 203 1.19 -37.43 3.36
CA LYS A 203 0.29 -38.47 3.88
C LYS A 203 -0.63 -39.06 2.80
N ASP A 204 -1.28 -38.20 2.02
CA ASP A 204 -2.40 -38.57 1.13
C ASP A 204 -2.04 -38.49 -0.36
N GLY A 205 -0.81 -38.10 -0.70
CA GLY A 205 -0.37 -37.91 -2.07
C GLY A 205 -1.25 -36.91 -2.83
N ASN A 206 -1.70 -37.29 -4.03
CA ASN A 206 -2.60 -36.47 -4.85
C ASN A 206 -4.09 -36.69 -4.53
N ALA A 207 -4.43 -37.54 -3.56
CA ALA A 207 -5.82 -37.82 -3.18
C ALA A 207 -6.49 -36.59 -2.54
N PHE A 208 -5.73 -35.83 -1.75
CA PHE A 208 -6.21 -34.57 -1.15
C PHE A 208 -6.66 -33.53 -2.20
N ALA A 209 -5.90 -33.36 -3.27
CA ALA A 209 -6.25 -32.43 -4.34
C ALA A 209 -7.53 -32.87 -5.07
N ARG A 210 -7.69 -34.18 -5.29
CA ARG A 210 -8.90 -34.75 -5.88
C ARG A 210 -10.12 -34.56 -4.98
N GLU A 211 -10.00 -34.86 -3.69
CA GLU A 211 -11.10 -34.70 -2.73
C GLU A 211 -11.59 -33.25 -2.62
N MET A 212 -10.66 -32.28 -2.58
CA MET A 212 -11.03 -30.86 -2.54
C MET A 212 -11.76 -30.40 -3.81
N LEU A 213 -11.34 -30.91 -4.98
CA LEU A 213 -12.01 -30.64 -6.26
C LEU A 213 -13.40 -31.29 -6.32
N ASP A 214 -13.53 -32.52 -5.84
CA ASP A 214 -14.81 -33.22 -5.77
C ASP A 214 -15.79 -32.51 -4.82
N GLU A 215 -15.32 -32.03 -3.67
CA GLU A 215 -16.16 -31.30 -2.73
C GLU A 215 -16.61 -29.94 -3.30
N ARG A 216 -15.72 -29.24 -4.02
CA ARG A 216 -16.07 -28.00 -4.73
C ARG A 216 -17.12 -28.25 -5.82
N THR A 217 -16.97 -29.34 -6.57
CA THR A 217 -17.93 -29.74 -7.61
C THR A 217 -19.29 -30.02 -6.99
N LYS A 218 -19.35 -30.82 -5.92
CA LYS A 218 -20.60 -31.09 -5.17
C LYS A 218 -21.27 -29.82 -4.65
N ARG A 219 -20.49 -28.86 -4.11
CA ARG A 219 -21.04 -27.57 -3.66
C ARG A 219 -21.60 -26.73 -4.81
N ALA A 220 -20.91 -26.71 -5.95
CA ALA A 220 -21.39 -26.01 -7.14
C ALA A 220 -22.68 -26.66 -7.68
N GLU A 221 -22.71 -27.99 -7.79
CA GLU A 221 -23.90 -28.76 -8.18
C GLU A 221 -25.08 -28.49 -7.24
N ALA A 222 -24.84 -28.52 -5.92
CA ALA A 222 -25.87 -28.21 -4.93
C ALA A 222 -26.36 -26.76 -5.03
N TRP A 223 -25.48 -25.81 -5.31
CA TRP A 223 -25.86 -24.42 -5.55
C TRP A 223 -26.72 -24.27 -6.81
N HIS A 224 -26.31 -24.88 -7.93
CA HIS A 224 -27.07 -24.88 -9.18
C HIS A 224 -28.43 -25.57 -9.02
N HIS A 225 -28.48 -26.71 -8.33
CA HIS A 225 -29.72 -27.43 -8.07
C HIS A 225 -30.67 -26.63 -7.17
N ASN A 226 -30.15 -25.98 -6.12
CA ASN A 226 -30.95 -25.15 -5.22
C ASN A 226 -31.43 -23.86 -5.92
N ALA A 227 -30.61 -23.27 -6.79
CA ALA A 227 -30.99 -22.13 -7.61
C ALA A 227 -32.09 -22.51 -8.62
N ALA A 228 -31.96 -23.66 -9.29
CA ALA A 228 -32.97 -24.18 -10.22
C ALA A 228 -34.30 -24.48 -9.51
N ASN A 229 -34.27 -25.06 -8.31
CA ASN A 229 -35.48 -25.32 -7.51
C ASN A 229 -36.18 -24.03 -7.02
N ARG A 230 -35.42 -22.93 -6.87
CA ARG A 230 -35.95 -21.62 -6.46
C ARG A 230 -36.38 -20.75 -7.63
N ALA A 231 -35.97 -21.10 -8.85
CA ALA A 231 -36.38 -20.38 -10.04
C ALA A 231 -37.90 -20.59 -10.23
N PRO A 232 -38.70 -19.52 -10.33
CA PRO A 232 -40.10 -19.67 -10.69
C PRO A 232 -40.16 -20.32 -12.07
N TYR A 233 -40.77 -21.51 -12.15
CA TYR A 233 -41.09 -22.11 -13.44
C TYR A 233 -41.96 -21.11 -14.21
N SER A 234 -41.42 -20.54 -15.30
CA SER A 234 -42.26 -19.84 -16.26
C SER A 234 -43.27 -20.85 -16.78
N LYS A 235 -44.57 -20.55 -16.64
CA LYS A 235 -45.61 -21.38 -17.25
C LYS A 235 -45.29 -21.50 -18.76
N PRO A 236 -45.42 -22.70 -19.35
CA PRO A 236 -45.29 -22.86 -20.79
C PRO A 236 -46.19 -21.84 -21.48
N ALA A 237 -45.68 -21.16 -22.51
CA ALA A 237 -46.51 -20.26 -23.32
C ALA A 237 -47.69 -21.07 -23.89
N ASP A 238 -48.87 -20.46 -23.91
CA ASP A 238 -50.06 -21.12 -24.44
C ASP A 238 -49.81 -21.57 -25.88
N PRO A 239 -50.29 -22.76 -26.29
CA PRO A 239 -50.06 -23.27 -27.64
C PRO A 239 -50.56 -22.26 -28.68
N ILE A 240 -49.71 -21.95 -29.65
CA ILE A 240 -50.10 -21.13 -30.80
C ILE A 240 -51.16 -21.92 -31.56
N THR A 241 -52.43 -21.54 -31.41
CA THR A 241 -53.52 -22.04 -32.26
C THR A 241 -53.46 -21.27 -33.57
N CYS A 242 -53.31 -21.99 -34.69
CA CYS A 242 -53.42 -21.42 -36.02
C CYS A 242 -54.91 -21.23 -36.35
N ASP A 243 -55.33 -19.97 -36.51
CA ASP A 243 -56.59 -19.61 -37.17
C ASP A 243 -56.38 -19.42 -38.68
#